data_AF-A0A4Q0IMZ2-F1
#
_entry.id   AF-A0A4Q0IMZ2-F1
#
_cell.length_a   1.000
_cell.length_b   1.000
_cell.length_c   1.000
_cell.angle_alpha   90.00
_cell.angle_beta   90.00
_cell.angle_gamma   90.00
#
_symmetry.space_group_name_H-M   'P 1'
#
loop_
_entity.id
_entity.type
_entity.pdbx_description
1 polymer ?
#
loop_
_entity_poly.entity_id
_entity_poly.type
_entity_poly.pdbx_seq_one_letter_code
_entity_poly.pdbx_strand_id
1 'polypeptide(L)'
;MPPTLKPIVRQQACQKRVLSRCIGRTKGGLNSKLHAVCNGEGRPILLLLSPGQISDYKGAAQFLDALPNARELLADRGYDADWFRTALLGKG
;
A
#
# COMPACT_ATOMS: atom_id res chain seq x y z
N MET A 1 -2.25 -61.00 -6.21
CA MET A 1 -1.50 -59.79 -5.83
C MET A 1 -2.28 -58.57 -6.29
N PRO A 2 -2.72 -57.67 -5.40
CA PRO A 2 -3.30 -56.40 -5.84
C PRO A 2 -2.19 -55.41 -6.23
N PRO A 3 -2.43 -54.51 -7.21
CA PRO A 3 -1.44 -53.52 -7.61
C PRO A 3 -1.28 -52.43 -6.54
N THR A 4 -0.02 -52.09 -6.26
CA THR A 4 0.38 -51.07 -5.28
C THR A 4 0.02 -49.67 -5.79
N LEU A 5 -0.91 -48.99 -5.10
CA LEU A 5 -1.22 -47.57 -5.33
C LEU A 5 0.02 -46.73 -5.02
N LYS A 6 0.57 -46.03 -6.03
CA LYS A 6 1.63 -45.03 -5.82
C LYS A 6 1.04 -43.81 -5.09
N PRO A 7 1.74 -43.24 -4.10
CA PRO A 7 1.27 -42.04 -3.42
C PRO A 7 1.21 -40.87 -4.42
N ILE A 8 0.06 -40.21 -4.49
CA ILE A 8 -0.12 -38.96 -5.21
C ILE A 8 0.72 -37.91 -4.47
N VAL A 9 1.86 -37.54 -5.07
CA VAL A 9 2.68 -36.43 -4.60
C VAL A 9 1.83 -35.16 -4.70
N ARG A 10 1.27 -34.71 -3.58
CA ARG A 10 0.72 -33.36 -3.47
C ARG A 10 1.90 -32.41 -3.68
N GLN A 11 1.92 -31.71 -4.81
CA GLN A 11 2.86 -30.61 -5.03
C GLN A 11 2.78 -29.68 -3.83
N GLN A 12 3.88 -29.62 -3.07
CA GLN A 12 4.01 -28.71 -1.97
C GLN A 12 3.86 -27.30 -2.52
N ALA A 13 2.88 -26.55 -1.99
CA ALA A 13 2.59 -25.21 -2.45
C ALA A 13 3.90 -24.40 -2.46
N CYS A 14 4.30 -23.93 -3.64
CA CYS A 14 5.40 -23.00 -3.81
C CYS A 14 5.27 -21.90 -2.76
N GLN A 15 6.30 -21.71 -1.92
CA GLN A 15 6.29 -20.69 -0.89
C GLN A 15 6.19 -19.31 -1.55
N LYS A 16 4.95 -18.83 -1.69
CA LYS A 16 4.66 -17.47 -2.11
C LYS A 16 5.10 -16.54 -1.00
N ARG A 17 6.35 -16.06 -1.01
CA ARG A 17 6.76 -14.77 -0.43
C ARG A 17 8.27 -14.57 -0.44
N VAL A 18 8.72 -13.64 -1.27
CA VAL A 18 9.89 -12.78 -0.95
C VAL A 18 9.43 -11.35 -0.68
N LEU A 19 8.28 -10.92 -1.24
CA LEU A 19 7.71 -9.58 -1.04
C LEU A 19 6.23 -9.65 -0.66
N SER A 20 5.78 -8.71 0.17
CA SER A 20 4.35 -8.55 0.49
C SER A 20 3.61 -8.15 -0.79
N ARG A 21 2.46 -8.78 -1.07
CA ARG A 21 1.70 -8.51 -2.31
C ARG A 21 0.88 -7.22 -2.27
N CYS A 22 1.06 -6.39 -1.23
CA CYS A 22 0.19 -5.26 -0.92
C CYS A 22 -1.31 -5.61 -0.90
N ILE A 23 -1.66 -6.85 -0.55
CA ILE A 23 -3.05 -7.32 -0.42
C ILE A 23 -3.39 -7.41 1.05
N GLY A 24 -4.42 -6.67 1.43
CA GLY A 24 -5.01 -6.64 2.75
C GLY A 24 -6.21 -7.56 2.90
N ARG A 25 -6.49 -7.99 4.14
CA ARG A 25 -7.69 -8.75 4.47
C ARG A 25 -8.59 -7.89 5.35
N THR A 26 -9.81 -7.65 4.89
CA THR A 26 -10.85 -6.89 5.59
C THR A 26 -12.09 -7.76 5.81
N LYS A 27 -13.11 -7.26 6.51
CA LYS A 27 -14.38 -7.98 6.68
C LYS A 27 -15.06 -8.29 5.33
N GLY A 28 -14.85 -7.46 4.31
CA GLY A 28 -15.41 -7.63 2.97
C GLY A 28 -14.57 -8.47 2.01
N GLY A 29 -13.45 -9.06 2.47
CA GLY A 29 -12.58 -9.88 1.63
C GLY A 29 -11.18 -9.29 1.47
N LEU A 30 -10.56 -9.50 0.30
CA LEU A 30 -9.22 -9.00 0.00
C LEU A 30 -9.28 -7.63 -0.66
N ASN A 31 -8.48 -6.68 -0.20
CA ASN A 31 -8.47 -5.30 -0.71
C ASN A 31 -7.05 -4.72 -0.72
N SER A 32 -6.80 -3.80 -1.64
CA SER A 32 -5.59 -2.98 -1.72
C SER A 32 -6.00 -1.51 -1.87
N LYS A 33 -5.17 -0.60 -1.36
CA LYS A 33 -5.31 0.84 -1.54
C LYS A 33 -4.23 1.36 -2.47
N LEU A 34 -4.60 2.23 -3.40
CA LEU A 34 -3.67 2.99 -4.22
C LEU A 34 -3.69 4.44 -3.72
N HIS A 35 -2.57 4.88 -3.17
CA HIS A 35 -2.37 6.27 -2.79
C HIS A 35 -1.66 6.98 -3.95
N ALA A 36 -2.11 8.18 -4.30
CA ALA A 36 -1.57 8.95 -5.40
C ALA A 36 -1.29 10.39 -4.95
N VAL A 37 -0.14 10.91 -5.35
CA VAL A 37 0.17 12.35 -5.29
C VAL A 37 0.10 12.86 -6.71
N CYS A 38 -0.64 13.94 -6.92
CA CYS A 38 -0.80 14.57 -8.23
C CYS A 38 -0.21 15.99 -8.21
N ASN A 39 0.26 16.45 -9.37
CA ASN A 39 0.60 17.85 -9.56
C ASN A 39 -0.66 18.73 -9.65
N GLY A 40 -0.49 20.06 -9.77
CA GLY A 40 -1.61 21.00 -9.91
C GLY A 40 -2.48 20.82 -11.16
N GLU A 41 -2.01 20.06 -12.15
CA GLU A 41 -2.78 19.71 -13.37
C GLU A 41 -3.51 18.36 -13.22
N GLY A 42 -3.44 17.72 -12.05
CA GLY A 42 -4.05 16.41 -11.80
C GLY A 42 -3.24 15.22 -12.33
N ARG A 43 -2.01 15.41 -12.79
CA ARG A 43 -1.14 14.32 -13.26
C ARG A 43 -0.50 13.61 -12.07
N PRO A 44 -0.61 12.27 -11.96
CA PRO A 44 0.03 11.54 -10.88
C PRO A 44 1.56 11.58 -11.01
N ILE A 45 2.23 11.99 -9.95
CA ILE A 45 3.69 12.07 -9.83
C ILE A 45 4.27 10.98 -8.93
N LEU A 46 3.49 10.50 -7.95
CA LEU A 46 3.86 9.40 -7.06
C LEU A 46 2.66 8.48 -6.88
N LEU A 47 2.92 7.18 -6.93
CA LEU A 47 1.92 6.14 -6.71
C LEU A 47 2.46 5.13 -5.70
N LEU A 48 1.67 4.83 -4.68
CA LEU A 48 2.02 3.85 -3.65
C LEU A 48 0.87 2.86 -3.48
N LEU A 49 1.18 1.58 -3.68
CA LEU A 49 0.24 0.49 -3.44
C LEU A 49 0.43 -0.05 -2.02
N SER A 50 -0.64 -0.08 -1.23
CA SER A 50 -0.63 -0.60 0.14
C SER A 50 -1.73 -1.65 0.36
N PRO A 51 -1.55 -2.56 1.35
CA PRO A 51 -2.64 -3.42 1.81
C PRO A 51 -3.86 -2.62 2.28
N GLY A 52 -5.07 -3.06 1.93
CA GLY A 52 -6.30 -2.30 2.17
C GLY A 52 -6.64 -1.98 3.62
N GLN A 53 -6.09 -2.73 4.58
CA GLN A 53 -6.25 -2.48 6.02
C GLN A 53 -5.32 -1.38 6.55
N ILE A 54 -4.37 -0.91 5.75
CA ILE A 54 -3.50 0.20 6.13
C ILE A 54 -4.31 1.50 6.11
N SER A 55 -4.18 2.28 7.19
CA SER A 55 -4.82 3.59 7.29
C SER A 55 -4.11 4.61 6.40
N ASP A 56 -4.86 5.59 5.91
CA ASP A 56 -4.37 6.54 4.91
C ASP A 56 -3.24 7.43 5.46
N TYR A 57 -3.29 7.85 6.73
CA TYR A 57 -2.17 8.57 7.37
C TYR A 57 -0.86 7.74 7.39
N LYS A 58 -0.93 6.40 7.50
CA LYS A 58 0.26 5.53 7.40
C LYS A 58 0.76 5.41 5.96
N GLY A 59 -0.15 5.51 4.99
CA GLY A 59 0.19 5.67 3.58
C GLY A 59 0.90 6.99 3.31
N ALA A 60 0.36 8.11 3.83
CA ALA A 60 0.94 9.45 3.72
C ALA A 60 2.38 9.53 4.23
N ALA A 61 2.68 8.88 5.36
CA ALA A 61 4.02 8.85 5.93
C ALA A 61 5.10 8.40 4.94
N GLN A 62 4.76 7.46 4.04
CA GLN A 62 5.69 6.91 3.05
C GLN A 62 5.96 7.86 1.89
N PHE A 63 5.11 8.85 1.66
CA PHE A 63 5.36 9.88 0.65
C PHE A 63 6.25 11.00 1.16
N LEU A 64 6.31 11.22 2.48
CA LEU A 64 6.85 12.44 3.06
C LEU A 64 8.22 12.81 2.51
N ASP A 65 9.14 11.85 2.39
CA ASP A 65 10.49 12.09 1.87
C ASP A 65 10.52 12.29 0.34
N ALA A 66 9.59 11.66 -0.38
CA ALA A 66 9.49 11.71 -1.84
C ALA A 66 8.63 12.88 -2.35
N LEU A 67 7.88 13.55 -1.48
CA LEU A 67 7.01 14.66 -1.86
C LEU A 67 7.84 15.81 -2.46
N PRO A 68 7.46 16.32 -3.65
CA PRO A 68 8.08 17.53 -4.17
C PRO A 68 7.73 18.72 -3.26
N ASN A 69 8.56 19.75 -3.32
CA ASN A 69 8.23 21.01 -2.65
C ASN A 69 6.99 21.61 -3.30
N ALA A 70 6.05 22.05 -2.47
CA ALA A 70 4.77 22.60 -2.92
C ALA A 70 4.31 23.66 -1.91
N ARG A 71 3.85 24.80 -2.42
CA ARG A 71 3.29 25.88 -1.58
C ARG A 71 1.98 25.47 -0.92
N GLU A 72 1.21 24.63 -1.60
CA GLU A 72 -0.11 24.18 -1.18
C GLU A 72 -0.26 22.68 -1.47
N LEU A 73 -0.91 21.96 -0.55
CA LEU A 73 -1.20 20.54 -0.69
C LEU A 73 -2.68 20.30 -0.33
N LEU A 74 -3.43 19.73 -1.26
CA LEU A 74 -4.79 19.26 -1.02
C LEU A 74 -4.76 17.75 -0.75
N ALA A 75 -5.40 17.33 0.34
CA ALA A 75 -5.47 15.92 0.72
C ALA A 75 -6.83 15.57 1.30
N ASP A 76 -7.20 14.30 1.20
CA ASP A 76 -8.38 13.76 1.87
C ASP A 76 -8.24 13.85 3.40
N ARG A 77 -9.38 13.91 4.11
CA ARG A 77 -9.43 13.97 5.58
C ARG A 77 -8.73 12.78 6.25
N GLY A 78 -8.68 11.61 5.61
CA GLY A 78 -7.94 10.45 6.12
C GLY A 78 -6.43 10.65 6.27
N TYR A 79 -5.87 11.69 5.64
CA TYR A 79 -4.48 12.11 5.77
C TYR A 79 -4.25 13.20 6.81
N ASP A 80 -5.32 13.72 7.43
CA ASP A 80 -5.26 14.78 8.44
C ASP A 80 -4.72 14.23 9.76
N ALA A 81 -3.41 14.27 9.92
CA ALA A 81 -2.72 13.96 11.16
C ALA A 81 -1.79 15.11 11.56
N ASP A 82 -1.78 15.48 12.84
CA ASP A 82 -0.97 16.61 13.35
C ASP A 82 0.52 16.43 13.03
N TRP A 83 1.04 15.21 13.17
CA TRP A 83 2.44 14.89 12.85
C TRP A 83 2.72 15.06 11.35
N PHE A 84 1.77 14.74 10.48
CA PHE A 84 1.92 14.85 9.03
C PHE A 84 1.93 16.32 8.61
N ARG A 85 1.01 17.12 9.16
CA ARG A 85 1.00 18.59 8.98
C ARG A 85 2.30 19.23 9.46
N THR A 86 2.78 18.84 10.63
CA THR A 86 4.04 19.37 11.19
C THR A 86 5.23 19.01 10.30
N ALA A 87 5.28 17.78 9.80
CA ALA A 87 6.34 17.34 8.91
C ALA A 87 6.32 18.06 7.55
N LEU A 88 5.13 18.35 7.00
CA LEU A 88 4.99 19.14 5.77
C LEU A 88 5.48 20.58 5.97
N LEU A 89 5.15 21.23 7.09
CA LEU A 89 5.63 22.57 7.41
C LEU A 89 7.16 22.65 7.52
N GLY A 90 7.80 21.58 8.00
CA GLY A 90 9.27 21.51 8.04
C GLY A 90 9.92 21.34 6.67
N LYS A 91 9.16 20.96 5.63
CA LYS A 91 9.67 20.64 4.29
C LYS A 91 9.75 21.86 3.37
N GLY A 92 8.97 22.91 3.65
CA GLY A 92 8.95 24.17 2.88
C GLY A 92 7.68 24.35 2.07
#